data_AF-A0A5S4VP01-F1
#
_entry.id   AF-A0A5S4VP01-F1
#
_cell.length_a   1.000
_cell.length_b   1.000
_cell.length_c   1.000
_cell.angle_alpha   90.00
_cell.angle_beta   90.00
_cell.angle_gamma   90.00
#
_symmetry.space_group_name_H-M   'P 1'
#
loop_
_entity.id
_entity.type
_entity.pdbx_description
1 polymer ?
#
loop_
_entity_poly.entity_id
_entity_poly.type
_entity_poly.pdbx_seq_one_letter_code
_entity_poly.pdbx_strand_id
1 'polypeptide(L)'
;MVFCGNCGTPVDDGKFCPNCGAPVEGVTSGKNAGVPKKKASGKAPKALIAIAAVIVVVIVAIAIPRPVNKPCDWCNSRPSMEYKTSDGSKAYVCKDCSKECALCGKKATKHYENMLGMVVFVCDDCYKEVKNN
;
A
#
# COMPACT_ATOMS: atom_id res chain seq x y z
N MET A 1 -19.92 46.53 5.06
CA MET A 1 -18.93 46.18 4.03
C MET A 1 -18.28 44.88 4.45
N VAL A 2 -18.56 43.80 3.75
CA VAL A 2 -17.95 42.49 4.02
C VAL A 2 -16.70 42.34 3.15
N PHE A 3 -15.67 41.71 3.67
CA PHE A 3 -14.43 41.46 2.93
C PHE A 3 -14.38 39.98 2.53
N CYS A 4 -13.91 39.70 1.31
CA CYS A 4 -13.73 38.32 0.88
C CYS A 4 -12.64 37.65 1.73
N GLY A 5 -12.97 36.54 2.39
CA GLY A 5 -12.00 35.80 3.22
C GLY A 5 -10.84 35.17 2.43
N ASN A 6 -10.92 35.14 1.09
CA ASN A 6 -9.89 34.55 0.24
C ASN A 6 -8.95 35.58 -0.40
N CYS A 7 -9.47 36.71 -0.91
CA CYS A 7 -8.67 37.73 -1.60
C CYS A 7 -8.58 39.08 -0.88
N GLY A 8 -9.30 39.25 0.23
CA GLY A 8 -9.24 40.45 1.07
C GLY A 8 -9.89 41.71 0.48
N THR A 9 -10.44 41.65 -0.73
CA THR A 9 -11.14 42.81 -1.33
C THR A 9 -12.52 42.98 -0.69
N PRO A 10 -13.01 44.22 -0.55
CA PRO A 10 -14.40 44.44 -0.17
C PRO A 10 -15.32 43.84 -1.23
N VAL A 11 -16.40 43.19 -0.79
CA VAL A 11 -17.40 42.59 -1.66
C VAL A 11 -18.78 43.10 -1.23
N ASP A 12 -19.57 43.53 -2.20
CA ASP A 12 -20.98 43.89 -1.99
C ASP A 12 -21.85 42.61 -1.93
N ASP A 13 -23.11 42.69 -1.48
CA ASP A 13 -23.99 41.56 -1.10
C ASP A 13 -24.39 40.56 -2.23
N GLY A 14 -23.40 40.06 -2.97
CA GLY A 14 -23.51 38.96 -3.94
C GLY A 14 -23.11 37.63 -3.32
N LYS A 15 -23.50 36.51 -3.94
CA LYS A 15 -23.19 35.15 -3.46
C LYS A 15 -21.75 34.70 -3.74
N PHE A 16 -21.07 35.38 -4.66
CA PHE A 16 -19.71 35.07 -5.09
C PHE A 16 -18.89 36.35 -5.25
N CYS A 17 -17.62 36.29 -4.91
CA CYS A 17 -16.68 37.41 -5.07
C CYS A 17 -16.40 37.63 -6.57
N PRO A 18 -16.61 38.84 -7.11
CA PRO A 18 -16.39 39.12 -8.53
C PRO A 18 -14.92 39.10 -8.94
N ASN A 19 -13.98 39.21 -7.99
CA ASN A 19 -12.55 39.25 -8.27
C ASN A 19 -11.90 37.85 -8.24
N CYS A 20 -12.32 36.97 -7.32
CA CYS A 20 -11.70 35.64 -7.16
C CYS A 20 -12.66 34.46 -7.39
N GLY A 21 -13.95 34.69 -7.57
CA GLY A 21 -14.97 33.65 -7.78
C GLY A 21 -15.35 32.83 -6.53
N ALA A 22 -14.72 33.09 -5.37
CA ALA A 22 -15.04 32.35 -4.14
C ALA A 22 -16.44 32.74 -3.61
N PRO A 23 -17.23 31.78 -3.08
CA PRO A 23 -18.52 32.08 -2.46
C PRO A 23 -18.32 32.96 -1.22
N VAL A 24 -19.08 34.04 -1.11
CA VAL A 24 -19.06 34.91 0.08
C VAL A 24 -20.33 34.62 0.88
N GLU A 25 -20.17 33.87 1.98
CA GLU A 25 -21.29 33.52 2.86
C GLU A 25 -21.59 34.70 3.80
N GLY A 26 -22.76 35.32 3.65
CA GLY A 26 -23.23 36.41 4.51
C GLY A 26 -23.54 35.92 5.92
N VAL A 27 -22.70 36.28 6.89
CA VAL A 27 -22.88 35.94 8.31
C VAL A 27 -23.70 37.02 9.01
N THR A 28 -24.93 36.71 9.42
CA THR A 28 -25.57 37.44 10.53
C THR A 28 -25.21 36.75 11.83
N SER A 29 -24.52 37.49 12.71
CA SER A 29 -23.99 37.04 14.00
C SER A 29 -25.05 37.13 15.10
N GLY A 30 -25.20 36.07 15.90
CA GLY A 30 -26.13 36.03 17.01
C GLY A 30 -26.05 34.81 17.93
N LYS A 31 -24.94 34.70 18.69
CA LYS A 31 -24.79 34.05 20.02
C LYS A 31 -24.74 32.51 20.11
N ASN A 32 -23.49 32.03 20.18
CA ASN A 32 -22.84 31.18 21.21
C ASN A 32 -23.55 29.99 21.88
N ALA A 33 -22.72 28.96 22.03
CA ALA A 33 -22.75 27.84 22.97
C ALA A 33 -23.62 26.64 22.58
N GLY A 34 -22.92 25.61 22.10
CA GLY A 34 -23.43 24.26 21.92
C GLY A 34 -23.70 23.94 20.45
N VAL A 35 -22.64 23.78 19.65
CA VAL A 35 -22.77 23.06 18.38
C VAL A 35 -23.22 21.63 18.76
N PRO A 36 -24.44 21.19 18.42
CA PRO A 36 -24.75 19.78 18.47
C PRO A 36 -23.81 19.09 17.50
N LYS A 37 -23.01 18.15 18.03
CA LYS A 37 -22.38 17.11 17.23
C LYS A 37 -23.42 16.58 16.24
N LYS A 38 -23.34 16.95 14.96
CA LYS A 38 -23.82 16.05 13.91
C LYS A 38 -22.77 14.95 13.76
N LYS A 39 -22.76 14.06 14.76
CA LYS A 39 -22.53 12.65 14.52
C LYS A 39 -23.54 12.28 13.44
N ALA A 40 -23.11 12.14 12.19
CA ALA A 40 -23.88 11.36 11.23
C ALA A 40 -23.78 9.90 11.67
N SER A 41 -24.55 9.56 12.71
CA SER A 41 -24.93 8.22 13.10
C SER A 41 -25.91 7.68 12.06
N GLY A 42 -25.47 7.56 10.81
CA GLY A 42 -26.09 6.65 9.87
C GLY A 42 -25.38 5.32 10.10
N LYS A 43 -26.07 4.32 10.65
CA LYS A 43 -25.60 2.94 10.57
C LYS A 43 -25.28 2.70 9.10
N ALA A 44 -24.00 2.61 8.74
CA ALA A 44 -23.62 2.22 7.39
C ALA A 44 -24.41 0.94 7.08
N PRO A 45 -25.11 0.84 5.95
CA PRO A 45 -25.88 -0.35 5.65
C PRO A 45 -24.89 -1.51 5.73
N LYS A 46 -25.16 -2.48 6.63
CA LYS A 46 -24.24 -3.59 6.93
C LYS A 46 -23.73 -4.29 5.65
N ALA A 47 -24.50 -4.21 4.55
CA ALA A 47 -24.13 -4.62 3.21
C ALA A 47 -22.88 -3.94 2.61
N LEU A 48 -22.69 -2.62 2.73
CA LEU A 48 -21.52 -1.94 2.16
C LEU A 48 -20.21 -2.29 2.89
N ILE A 49 -20.29 -2.43 4.22
CA ILE A 49 -19.14 -2.90 5.03
C ILE A 49 -18.82 -4.37 4.69
N ALA A 50 -19.83 -5.21 4.51
CA ALA A 50 -19.64 -6.60 4.12
C ALA A 50 -19.01 -6.72 2.72
N ILE A 51 -19.44 -5.91 1.74
CA ILE A 51 -18.85 -5.90 0.39
C ILE A 51 -17.39 -5.46 0.44
N ALA A 52 -17.06 -4.38 1.17
CA ALA A 52 -15.69 -3.94 1.35
C ALA A 52 -14.81 -5.00 2.02
N ALA A 53 -15.32 -5.67 3.06
CA ALA A 53 -14.60 -6.76 3.73
C ALA A 53 -14.36 -7.96 2.80
N VAL A 54 -15.33 -8.36 1.98
CA VAL A 54 -15.18 -9.43 0.99
C VAL A 54 -14.15 -9.05 -0.08
N ILE A 55 -14.19 -7.81 -0.59
CA ILE A 55 -13.20 -7.31 -1.56
C ILE A 55 -11.79 -7.37 -0.97
N VAL A 56 -11.60 -6.93 0.28
CA VAL A 56 -10.30 -7.01 0.96
C VAL A 56 -9.84 -8.47 1.10
N VAL A 57 -10.72 -9.39 1.48
CA VAL A 57 -10.37 -10.83 1.58
C VAL A 57 -9.97 -11.41 0.22
N VAL A 58 -10.68 -11.07 -0.86
CA VAL A 58 -10.35 -11.53 -2.21
C VAL A 58 -9.00 -10.95 -2.68
N ILE A 59 -8.74 -9.67 -2.43
CA ILE A 59 -7.45 -9.04 -2.75
C ILE A 59 -6.31 -9.72 -1.99
N VAL A 60 -6.48 -9.98 -0.69
CA VAL A 60 -5.48 -10.68 0.12
C VAL A 60 -5.25 -12.11 -0.39
N ALA A 61 -6.30 -12.83 -0.78
CA ALA A 61 -6.19 -14.19 -1.32
C ALA A 61 -5.44 -14.26 -2.66
N ILE A 62 -5.50 -13.20 -3.48
CA ILE A 62 -4.77 -13.10 -4.75
C ILE A 62 -3.32 -12.67 -4.51
N ALA A 63 -3.07 -11.79 -3.53
CA ALA A 63 -1.74 -11.24 -3.25
C ALA A 63 -0.77 -12.22 -2.57
N ILE A 64 -1.27 -13.26 -1.88
CA ILE A 64 -0.42 -14.25 -1.23
C ILE A 64 0.17 -15.18 -2.30
N PRO A 65 1.50 -15.23 -2.45
CA PRO A 65 2.13 -16.11 -3.42
C PRO A 65 1.84 -17.56 -3.03
N ARG A 66 1.38 -18.34 -4.02
CA ARG A 66 0.90 -19.71 -3.80
C ARG A 66 2.09 -20.68 -3.73
N PRO A 67 2.22 -21.46 -2.65
CA PRO A 67 3.21 -22.52 -2.62
C PRO A 67 2.83 -23.62 -3.61
N VAL A 68 3.84 -24.27 -4.20
CA VAL A 68 3.70 -25.40 -5.11
C VAL A 68 4.24 -26.68 -4.47
N ASN A 69 3.66 -27.82 -4.80
CA ASN A 69 4.11 -29.12 -4.29
C ASN A 69 5.31 -29.69 -5.07
N LYS A 70 6.37 -28.89 -5.16
CA LYS A 70 7.66 -29.28 -5.75
C LYS A 70 8.72 -29.30 -4.64
N PRO A 71 9.72 -30.20 -4.70
CA PRO A 71 10.83 -30.18 -3.76
C PRO A 71 11.59 -28.85 -3.87
N CYS A 72 12.09 -28.37 -2.75
CA CYS A 72 13.03 -27.25 -2.70
C CYS A 72 14.39 -27.67 -3.28
N ASP A 73 14.95 -26.86 -4.17
CA ASP A 73 16.23 -27.14 -4.84
C ASP A 73 17.41 -27.21 -3.85
N TRP A 74 17.27 -26.60 -2.66
CA TRP A 74 18.35 -26.52 -1.67
C TRP A 74 18.31 -27.61 -0.59
N CYS A 75 17.11 -28.01 -0.16
CA CYS A 75 16.93 -28.92 0.98
C CYS A 75 15.90 -30.03 0.74
N ASN A 76 15.35 -30.11 -0.47
CA ASN A 76 14.37 -31.10 -0.92
C ASN A 76 13.03 -31.12 -0.14
N SER A 77 12.82 -30.18 0.78
CA SER A 77 11.56 -30.05 1.53
C SER A 77 10.42 -29.57 0.63
N ARG A 78 9.18 -29.86 1.03
CA ARG A 78 7.95 -29.43 0.36
C ARG A 78 7.02 -28.75 1.37
N PRO A 79 6.20 -27.75 0.97
CA PRO A 79 6.12 -27.16 -0.36
C PRO A 79 7.19 -26.07 -0.60
N SER A 80 7.36 -25.66 -1.86
CA SER A 80 8.30 -24.62 -2.27
C SER A 80 7.58 -23.46 -2.98
N MET A 81 8.30 -22.36 -3.18
CA MET A 81 7.86 -21.22 -3.98
C MET A 81 8.53 -21.31 -5.36
N GLU A 82 7.78 -21.02 -6.42
CA GLU A 82 8.27 -21.00 -7.79
C GLU A 82 8.84 -19.62 -8.14
N TYR A 83 10.04 -19.59 -8.71
CA TYR A 83 10.71 -18.39 -9.22
C TYR A 83 11.07 -18.61 -10.69
N LYS A 84 10.80 -17.62 -11.54
CA LYS A 84 11.23 -17.65 -12.94
C LYS A 84 12.65 -17.12 -13.06
N THR A 85 13.48 -17.87 -13.74
CA THR A 85 14.86 -17.50 -14.12
C THR A 85 14.85 -16.79 -15.48
N SER A 86 16.00 -16.23 -15.83
CA SER A 86 16.22 -15.41 -17.03
C SER A 86 16.15 -16.24 -18.32
N ASP A 87 16.48 -17.52 -18.25
CA ASP A 87 16.34 -18.50 -19.34
C ASP A 87 14.91 -19.02 -19.51
N GLY A 88 13.98 -18.61 -18.63
CA GLY A 88 12.59 -19.07 -18.63
C GLY A 88 12.38 -20.40 -17.91
N SER A 89 13.42 -21.00 -17.34
CA SER A 89 13.28 -22.14 -16.43
C SER A 89 12.71 -21.71 -15.07
N LYS A 90 12.57 -22.67 -14.16
CA LYS A 90 11.90 -22.46 -12.86
C LYS A 90 12.77 -23.01 -11.75
N ALA A 91 13.04 -22.16 -10.78
CA ALA A 91 13.67 -22.54 -9.51
C ALA A 91 12.60 -22.67 -8.42
N TYR A 92 12.84 -23.57 -7.47
CA TYR A 92 11.92 -23.91 -6.39
C TYR A 92 12.61 -23.76 -5.04
N VAL A 93 12.24 -22.74 -4.26
CA VAL A 93 12.87 -22.50 -2.95
C VAL A 93 11.81 -22.42 -1.85
N CYS A 94 11.99 -23.17 -0.76
CA CYS A 94 11.06 -23.18 0.36
C CYS A 94 11.17 -21.92 1.22
N LYS A 95 10.17 -21.70 2.07
CA LYS A 95 10.14 -20.54 2.97
C LYS A 95 11.32 -20.51 3.94
N ASP A 96 11.84 -21.65 4.35
CA ASP A 96 12.95 -21.69 5.31
C ASP A 96 14.27 -21.30 4.64
N CYS A 97 14.56 -21.84 3.45
CA CYS A 97 15.74 -21.49 2.66
C CYS A 97 15.72 -20.06 2.09
N SER A 98 14.56 -19.40 2.05
CA SER A 98 14.41 -18.02 1.57
C SER A 98 14.35 -16.96 2.67
N LYS A 99 14.37 -17.36 3.96
CA LYS A 99 14.34 -16.43 5.10
C LYS A 99 15.69 -15.84 5.44
N GLU A 100 16.77 -16.60 5.19
CA GLU A 100 18.13 -16.24 5.60
C GLU A 100 18.98 -15.89 4.38
N CYS A 101 19.85 -14.91 4.57
CA CYS A 101 20.80 -14.45 3.58
C CYS A 101 21.89 -15.50 3.44
N ALA A 102 22.03 -16.06 2.24
CA ALA A 102 23.01 -17.10 1.93
C ALA A 102 24.47 -16.67 2.16
N LEU A 103 24.73 -15.36 2.24
CA LEU A 103 26.08 -14.82 2.37
C LEU A 103 26.48 -14.49 3.82
N CYS A 104 25.51 -14.13 4.69
CA CYS A 104 25.82 -13.63 6.04
C CYS A 104 24.84 -14.10 7.13
N GLY A 105 23.83 -14.91 6.81
CA GLY A 105 22.86 -15.44 7.78
C GLY A 105 21.81 -14.45 8.30
N LYS A 106 21.91 -13.15 7.96
CA LYS A 106 20.87 -12.16 8.31
C LYS A 106 19.56 -12.46 7.58
N LYS A 107 18.46 -11.83 7.99
CA LYS A 107 17.18 -11.94 7.27
C LYS A 107 17.32 -11.52 5.80
N ALA A 108 16.96 -12.41 4.87
CA ALA A 108 16.92 -12.10 3.46
C ALA A 108 15.71 -11.20 3.12
N THR A 109 15.96 -10.24 2.24
CA THR A 109 14.96 -9.28 1.77
C THR A 109 14.87 -9.26 0.25
N LYS A 110 15.89 -9.76 -0.45
CA LYS A 110 15.98 -9.83 -1.90
C LYS A 110 16.35 -11.22 -2.36
N HIS A 111 16.06 -11.48 -3.63
CA HIS A 111 16.57 -12.64 -4.34
C HIS A 111 17.13 -12.22 -5.70
N TYR A 112 18.03 -13.03 -6.24
CA TYR A 112 18.51 -12.90 -7.62
C TYR A 112 18.94 -14.26 -8.16
N GLU A 113 19.10 -14.34 -9.48
CA GLU A 113 19.64 -15.51 -10.15
C GLU A 113 21.17 -15.37 -10.28
N ASN A 114 21.90 -16.35 -9.77
CA ASN A 114 23.35 -16.37 -9.86
C ASN A 114 23.84 -16.90 -11.23
N MET A 115 25.16 -16.94 -11.42
CA MET A 115 25.78 -17.40 -12.67
C MET A 115 25.48 -18.87 -13.01
N LEU A 116 25.01 -19.67 -12.04
CA LEU A 116 24.61 -21.07 -12.24
C LEU A 116 23.11 -21.23 -12.56
N GLY A 117 22.38 -20.12 -12.74
CA GLY A 117 20.93 -20.14 -12.95
C GLY A 117 20.12 -20.47 -11.69
N MET A 118 20.75 -20.43 -10.51
CA MET A 118 20.08 -20.72 -9.25
C MET A 118 19.58 -19.44 -8.59
N VAL A 119 18.37 -19.48 -8.04
CA VAL A 119 17.82 -18.37 -7.27
C VAL A 119 18.36 -18.40 -5.85
N VAL A 120 19.03 -17.31 -5.46
CA VAL A 120 19.65 -17.12 -4.14
C VAL A 120 19.01 -15.94 -3.39
N PHE A 121 18.92 -16.06 -2.07
CA PHE A 121 18.28 -15.07 -1.19
C PHE A 121 19.34 -14.36 -0.35
N VAL A 122 19.28 -13.03 -0.34
CA VAL A 122 20.27 -12.18 0.32
C VAL A 122 19.61 -10.98 1.00
N CYS A 123 20.32 -10.35 1.93
CA CYS A 123 19.93 -9.06 2.49
C CYS A 123 20.33 -7.90 1.55
N ASP A 124 19.79 -6.70 1.82
CA ASP A 124 20.04 -5.51 1.00
C ASP A 124 21.51 -5.11 0.93
N ASP A 125 22.27 -5.29 2.00
CA ASP A 125 23.69 -4.92 2.06
C ASP A 125 24.51 -5.84 1.16
N CYS A 126 24.40 -7.16 1.34
CA CYS A 126 25.11 -8.13 0.51
C CYS A 126 24.65 -8.09 -0.97
N TYR A 127 23.38 -7.74 -1.23
CA TYR A 127 22.91 -7.58 -2.61
C TYR A 127 23.62 -6.44 -3.35
N LYS A 128 23.91 -5.33 -2.66
CA LYS A 128 24.66 -4.20 -3.27
C LYS A 128 26.08 -4.61 -3.61
N GLU A 129 26.72 -5.39 -2.76
CA GLU A 129 28.09 -5.89 -2.98
C GLU A 129 28.15 -6.78 -4.23
N VAL A 130 27.21 -7.72 -4.37
CA VAL A 130 27.14 -8.61 -5.55
C VAL A 130 26.81 -7.84 -6.83
N LYS A 131 25.96 -6.82 -6.76
CA LYS A 131 25.55 -6.06 -7.96
C LYS A 131 26.62 -5.07 -8.45
N ASN A 132 27.45 -4.56 -7.55
CA ASN A 132 28.45 -3.55 -7.86
C ASN A 132 29.82 -4.15 -8.24
N ASN A 133 29.89 -5.47 -8.36
CA ASN A 133 31.10 -6.22 -8.70
C ASN A 133 30.90 -6.97 -10.02
#